data_AF-A0A2B8A457-F1
#
_entry.id   AF-A0A2B8A457-F1
#
_cell.length_a   1.000
_cell.length_b   1.000
_cell.length_c   1.000
_cell.angle_alpha   90.00
_cell.angle_beta   90.00
_cell.angle_gamma   90.00
#
_symmetry.space_group_name_H-M   'P 1'
#
loop_
_entity.id
_entity.type
_entity.pdbx_description
1 polymer ?
#
loop_
_entity_poly.entity_id
_entity_poly.type
_entity_poly.pdbx_seq_one_letter_code
_entity_poly.pdbx_strand_id
1 'polypeptide(L)'
;MLSEGNHKAFKELYNRYWRSLLNHAAGTLQSQSEGEEIVQEIFVDLWNKREGLQIRNLPSYLHTLVRNRCISFIRSKAVERKYQEYYKNLLYKRQQAMVNNSTFTEAQKAFEEELQKLPEKTQMIFKLSNYDGLSVEE
;
A
#
# COMPACT_ATOMS: atom_id res chain seq x y z
N MET A 1 42.28 2.95 11.57
CA MET A 1 41.80 1.60 11.96
C MET A 1 40.52 1.11 11.23
N LEU A 2 39.78 1.94 10.47
CA LEU A 2 38.87 1.45 9.40
C LEU A 2 39.38 1.79 7.98
N SER A 3 40.33 2.72 7.91
CA SER A 3 40.87 3.31 6.68
C SER A 3 41.91 2.47 5.93
N GLU A 4 42.36 1.33 6.47
CA GLU A 4 43.43 0.50 5.87
C GLU A 4 42.91 -0.80 5.24
N GLY A 5 41.61 -0.90 4.93
CA GLY A 5 41.06 -2.13 4.31
C GLY A 5 41.19 -3.38 5.18
N ASN A 6 41.43 -3.21 6.48
CA ASN A 6 41.66 -4.30 7.41
C ASN A 6 40.32 -4.99 7.74
N HIS A 7 40.00 -6.00 6.95
CA HIS A 7 38.81 -6.85 7.12
C HIS A 7 38.65 -7.38 8.55
N LYS A 8 39.75 -7.56 9.30
CA LYS A 8 39.70 -7.96 10.71
C LYS A 8 39.09 -6.87 11.58
N ALA A 9 39.49 -5.61 11.40
CA ALA A 9 38.94 -4.50 12.17
C ALA A 9 37.43 -4.30 11.91
N PHE A 10 37.00 -4.46 10.66
CA PHE A 10 35.59 -4.41 10.32
C PHE A 10 34.81 -5.60 10.89
N LYS A 11 35.37 -6.81 10.86
CA LYS A 11 34.76 -7.99 11.47
C LYS A 11 34.58 -7.84 12.98
N GLU A 12 35.57 -7.31 13.69
CA GLU A 12 35.47 -7.02 15.12
C GLU A 12 34.38 -6.00 15.42
N LEU A 13 34.30 -4.95 14.61
CA LEU A 13 33.26 -3.93 14.71
C LEU A 13 31.87 -4.52 14.46
N TYR A 14 31.72 -5.35 13.43
CA TYR A 14 30.48 -6.06 13.14
C TYR A 14 30.06 -6.94 14.32
N ASN A 15 30.95 -7.81 14.80
CA ASN A 15 30.68 -8.71 15.93
C ASN A 15 30.28 -7.95 17.20
N ARG A 16 30.90 -6.79 17.45
CA ARG A 16 30.64 -5.95 18.62
C ARG A 16 29.25 -5.31 18.59
N TYR A 17 28.83 -4.78 17.44
CA TYR A 17 27.62 -3.95 17.36
C TYR A 17 26.40 -4.66 16.76
N TRP A 18 26.58 -5.73 15.97
CA TRP A 18 25.51 -6.42 15.26
C TRP A 18 24.30 -6.71 16.15
N ARG A 19 24.49 -7.43 17.25
CA ARG A 19 23.40 -7.82 18.15
C ARG A 19 22.67 -6.62 18.75
N SER A 20 23.41 -5.60 19.18
CA SER A 20 22.80 -4.41 19.80
C SER A 20 22.00 -3.58 18.80
N LEU A 21 22.50 -3.44 17.58
CA LEU A 21 21.82 -2.70 16.51
C LEU A 21 20.59 -3.48 16.03
N LEU A 22 20.70 -4.80 15.94
CA LEU A 22 19.60 -5.69 15.56
C LEU A 22 18.47 -5.64 16.58
N ASN A 23 18.77 -5.76 17.87
CA ASN A 23 17.74 -5.65 18.91
C ASN A 23 17.02 -4.29 18.86
N HIS A 24 17.75 -3.20 18.58
CA HIS A 24 17.17 -1.88 18.43
C HIS A 24 16.26 -1.79 17.19
N ALA A 25 16.73 -2.25 16.03
CA ALA A 25 15.96 -2.24 14.79
C ALA A 25 14.74 -3.16 14.88
N ALA A 26 14.92 -4.41 15.26
CA ALA A 26 13.84 -5.39 15.39
C ALA A 26 12.79 -4.98 16.42
N GLY A 27 13.21 -4.41 17.56
CA GLY A 27 12.27 -3.86 18.55
C GLY A 27 11.48 -2.66 18.02
N THR A 28 12.11 -1.79 17.22
CA THR A 28 11.45 -0.62 16.61
C THR A 28 10.46 -1.04 15.52
N LEU A 29 10.82 -2.02 14.70
CA LEU A 29 10.02 -2.50 13.57
C LEU A 29 9.03 -3.60 13.93
N GLN A 30 9.16 -4.18 15.14
CA GLN A 30 8.46 -5.39 15.57
C GLN A 30 8.63 -6.56 14.59
N SER A 31 9.79 -6.62 13.92
CA SER A 31 10.12 -7.64 12.93
C SER A 31 11.61 -7.92 12.94
N GLN A 32 11.95 -9.19 13.18
CA GLN A 32 13.33 -9.65 13.20
C GLN A 32 13.96 -9.54 11.80
N SER A 33 13.26 -10.00 10.76
CA SER A 33 13.79 -10.03 9.39
C SER A 33 14.08 -8.62 8.86
N GLU A 34 13.16 -7.69 9.08
CA GLU A 34 13.32 -6.29 8.65
C GLU A 34 14.45 -5.60 9.45
N GLY A 35 14.59 -5.97 10.73
CA GLY A 35 15.71 -5.51 11.56
C GLY A 35 17.06 -6.00 11.02
N GLU A 36 17.15 -7.27 10.62
CA GLU A 36 18.37 -7.85 10.04
C GLU A 36 18.76 -7.16 8.73
N GLU A 37 17.80 -6.92 7.84
CA GLU A 37 18.03 -6.22 6.57
C GLU A 37 18.57 -4.80 6.79
N ILE A 38 17.94 -4.02 7.67
CA ILE A 38 18.42 -2.66 7.99
C ILE A 38 19.85 -2.67 8.54
N VAL A 39 20.15 -3.59 9.47
CA VAL A 39 21.49 -3.64 10.07
C VAL A 39 22.52 -4.09 9.04
N GLN A 40 22.18 -5.02 8.16
CA GLN A 40 23.04 -5.43 7.06
C GLN A 40 23.35 -4.26 6.12
N GLU A 41 22.34 -3.52 5.67
CA GLU A 41 22.53 -2.32 4.84
C GLU A 41 23.45 -1.30 5.50
N ILE A 42 23.30 -1.08 6.82
CA ILE A 42 24.15 -0.16 7.58
C ILE A 42 25.61 -0.59 7.53
N PHE A 43 25.91 -1.86 7.73
CA PHE A 43 27.28 -2.35 7.67
C PHE A 43 27.85 -2.31 6.24
N VAL A 44 27.03 -2.59 5.22
CA VAL A 44 27.43 -2.44 3.81
C VAL A 44 27.75 -0.97 3.49
N ASP A 45 26.89 -0.04 3.90
CA ASP A 45 27.11 1.40 3.75
C ASP A 45 28.39 1.86 4.45
N LEU A 46 28.59 1.39 5.69
CA LEU A 46 29.77 1.71 6.49
C LEU A 46 31.05 1.20 5.81
N TRP A 47 31.02 -0.03 5.27
CA TRP A 47 32.14 -0.60 4.53
C TRP A 47 32.47 0.21 3.28
N ASN A 48 31.45 0.59 2.51
CA ASN A 48 31.63 1.33 1.26
C ASN A 48 32.17 2.75 1.51
N LYS A 49 31.79 3.38 2.63
CA LYS A 49 32.19 4.77 2.97
C LYS A 49 33.42 4.86 3.87
N ARG A 50 34.06 3.73 4.21
CA ARG A 50 35.12 3.62 5.25
C ARG A 50 36.31 4.57 5.08
N GLU A 51 36.65 4.94 3.85
CA GLU A 51 37.85 5.74 3.53
C GLU A 51 37.65 7.24 3.82
N GLY A 52 36.40 7.74 3.75
CA GLY A 52 36.06 9.14 4.00
C GLY A 52 35.39 9.42 5.34
N LEU A 53 35.12 8.39 6.14
CA LEU A 53 34.35 8.51 7.38
C LEU A 53 35.21 8.99 8.55
N GLN A 54 34.98 10.24 8.97
CA GLN A 54 35.54 10.82 10.20
C GLN A 54 34.52 10.71 11.33
N ILE A 55 34.50 9.56 12.00
CA ILE A 55 33.54 9.28 13.09
C ILE A 55 34.21 9.49 14.45
N ARG A 56 33.75 10.49 15.21
CA ARG A 56 34.24 10.73 16.59
C ARG A 56 33.67 9.74 17.60
N ASN A 57 32.38 9.42 17.50
CA ASN A 57 31.69 8.47 18.38
C ASN A 57 30.90 7.47 17.54
N LEU A 58 31.50 6.29 17.34
CA LEU A 58 30.96 5.23 16.51
C LEU A 58 29.67 4.61 17.07
N PRO A 59 29.56 4.26 18.37
CA PRO A 59 28.29 3.81 18.95
C PRO A 59 27.13 4.76 18.67
N SER A 60 27.27 6.04 19.01
CA SER A 60 26.21 7.03 18.81
C SER A 60 25.84 7.17 17.34
N TYR A 61 26.85 7.21 16.46
CA TYR A 61 26.63 7.24 15.02
C TYR A 61 25.80 6.06 14.51
N LEU A 62 26.16 4.83 14.89
CA LEU A 62 25.46 3.61 14.45
C LEU A 62 24.02 3.55 14.98
N HIS A 63 23.78 3.90 16.24
CA HIS A 63 22.43 3.91 16.80
C HIS A 63 21.54 5.00 16.16
N THR A 64 22.09 6.19 15.86
CA THR A 64 21.38 7.22 15.10
C THR A 64 21.05 6.73 13.69
N LEU A 65 21.99 6.04 13.04
CA LEU A 65 21.78 5.51 11.70
C LEU A 65 20.68 4.45 11.67
N VAL A 66 20.66 3.51 12.63
CA VAL A 66 19.57 2.53 12.80
C VAL A 66 18.23 3.23 12.97
N ARG A 67 18.15 4.20 13.88
CA ARG A 67 16.91 4.95 14.13
C ARG A 67 16.40 5.61 12.85
N ASN A 68 17.28 6.28 12.11
CA ASN A 68 16.91 6.98 10.88
C ASN A 68 16.45 6.00 9.79
N ARG A 69 17.14 4.87 9.62
CA ARG A 69 16.73 3.82 8.69
C ARG A 69 15.38 3.22 9.06
N CYS A 70 15.13 2.92 10.33
CA CYS A 70 13.84 2.42 10.79
C CYS A 70 12.71 3.42 10.52
N ILE A 71 12.92 4.71 10.81
CA ILE A 71 11.93 5.77 10.53
C ILE A 71 11.65 5.86 9.02
N SER A 72 12.70 5.80 8.20
CA SER A 72 12.55 5.81 6.74
C SER A 72 11.74 4.61 6.25
N PHE A 73 12.05 3.42 6.75
CA PHE A 73 11.35 2.18 6.43
C PHE A 73 9.86 2.26 6.80
N ILE A 74 9.55 2.69 8.02
CA ILE A 74 8.16 2.84 8.51
C ILE A 74 7.39 3.83 7.63
N ARG A 75 8.01 4.95 7.25
CA ARG A 75 7.39 5.93 6.35
C ARG A 75 7.08 5.32 4.98
N SER A 76 8.04 4.61 4.38
CA SER A 76 7.83 3.93 3.10
C SER A 76 6.69 2.91 3.18
N LYS A 77 6.65 2.09 4.25
CA LYS A 77 5.57 1.12 4.47
C LYS A 77 4.21 1.76 4.71
N ALA A 78 4.15 2.89 5.40
CA ALA A 78 2.90 3.62 5.58
C ALA A 78 2.34 4.15 4.24
N VAL A 79 3.22 4.64 3.37
CA VAL A 79 2.85 5.08 2.02
C VAL A 79 2.37 3.89 1.17
N GLU A 80 3.10 2.78 1.18
CA GLU A 80 2.73 1.55 0.48
C GLU A 80 1.33 1.06 0.90
N ARG A 81 1.06 1.00 2.21
CA ARG A 81 -0.26 0.61 2.76
C ARG A 81 -1.37 1.55 2.29
N LYS A 82 -1.13 2.86 2.28
CA LYS A 82 -2.12 3.84 1.80
C LYS A 82 -2.48 3.61 0.33
N TYR A 83 -1.48 3.31 -0.51
CA TYR A 83 -1.73 2.98 -1.91
C TYR A 83 -2.49 1.66 -2.06
N GLN A 84 -2.11 0.61 -1.32
CA GLN A 84 -2.82 -0.67 -1.34
C GLN A 84 -4.31 -0.50 -0.94
N GLU A 85 -4.59 0.28 0.10
CA GLU A 85 -5.95 0.59 0.52
C GLU A 85 -6.72 1.38 -0.53
N TYR A 86 -6.09 2.38 -1.15
CA TYR A 86 -6.68 3.14 -2.26
C TYR A 86 -7.08 2.22 -3.43
N TYR A 87 -6.17 1.34 -3.87
CA TYR A 87 -6.47 0.40 -4.95
C TYR A 87 -7.58 -0.58 -4.57
N LYS A 88 -7.57 -1.11 -3.35
CA LYS A 88 -8.64 -2.00 -2.86
C LYS A 88 -10.00 -1.31 -2.90
N ASN A 89 -10.08 -0.05 -2.46
CA ASN A 89 -11.30 0.75 -2.50
C ASN A 89 -11.76 1.04 -3.94
N LEU A 90 -10.82 1.32 -4.85
CA LEU A 90 -11.13 1.54 -6.26
C LEU A 90 -11.73 0.27 -6.91
N LEU A 91 -11.12 -0.89 -6.66
CA LEU A 91 -11.62 -2.18 -7.15
C LEU A 91 -13.00 -2.51 -6.59
N TYR A 92 -13.22 -2.27 -5.30
CA TYR A 92 -14.51 -2.47 -4.65
C TYR A 92 -15.61 -1.59 -5.27
N LYS A 93 -15.33 -0.29 -5.48
CA LYS A 93 -16.27 0.63 -6.16
C LYS A 93 -16.59 0.17 -7.58
N ARG A 94 -15.58 -0.29 -8.33
CA ARG A 94 -15.79 -0.82 -9.69
C ARG A 94 -16.67 -2.06 -9.68
N GLN A 95 -16.46 -2.98 -8.74
CA GLN A 95 -17.28 -4.18 -8.59
C GLN A 95 -18.73 -3.82 -8.26
N GLN A 96 -18.96 -2.90 -7.33
CA GLN A 96 -20.32 -2.43 -7.01
C GLN A 96 -21.01 -1.80 -8.22
N ALA A 97 -20.31 -0.95 -8.98
CA ALA A 97 -20.89 -0.33 -10.18
C ALA A 97 -21.30 -1.38 -11.22
N MET A 98 -20.50 -2.43 -11.39
CA MET A 98 -20.81 -3.55 -12.29
C MET A 98 -22.06 -4.32 -11.83
N VAL A 99 -22.15 -4.63 -10.53
CA VAL A 99 -23.34 -5.31 -9.97
C VAL A 99 -24.58 -4.46 -10.12
N ASN A 100 -24.51 -3.17 -9.78
CA ASN A 100 -25.65 -2.25 -9.90
C ASN A 100 -26.13 -2.10 -11.35
N ASN A 101 -25.22 -2.08 -12.31
CA ASN A 101 -25.59 -2.04 -13.73
C ASN A 101 -26.25 -3.35 -14.19
N SER A 102 -25.79 -4.51 -13.70
CA SER A 102 -26.42 -5.81 -14.00
C SER A 102 -27.85 -5.86 -13.46
N THR A 103 -28.03 -5.50 -12.19
CA THR A 103 -29.35 -5.53 -11.54
C THR A 103 -30.32 -4.55 -12.19
N PHE A 104 -29.86 -3.36 -12.57
CA PHE A 104 -30.67 -2.41 -13.33
C PHE A 104 -31.10 -2.97 -14.70
N THR A 105 -30.18 -3.63 -15.42
CA THR A 105 -30.48 -4.22 -16.72
C THR A 105 -31.46 -5.40 -16.61
N GLU A 106 -31.33 -6.23 -15.58
CA GLU A 106 -32.26 -7.33 -15.29
C GLU A 106 -33.66 -6.82 -14.93
N ALA A 107 -33.74 -5.80 -14.06
CA ALA A 107 -35.01 -5.18 -13.70
C ALA A 107 -35.69 -4.55 -14.92
N GLN A 108 -34.92 -3.88 -15.79
CA GLN A 108 -35.46 -3.31 -17.02
C GLN A 108 -35.98 -4.37 -17.98
N LYS A 109 -35.27 -5.50 -18.16
CA LYS A 109 -35.76 -6.62 -18.98
C LYS A 109 -37.04 -7.23 -18.42
N ALA A 110 -37.09 -7.50 -17.11
CA ALA A 110 -38.29 -8.05 -16.48
C ALA A 110 -39.49 -7.10 -16.63
N PHE A 111 -39.25 -5.79 -16.50
CA PHE A 111 -40.27 -4.77 -16.74
C PHE A 111 -40.76 -4.78 -18.19
N GLU A 112 -39.86 -4.83 -19.17
CA GLU A 112 -40.22 -4.90 -20.60
C GLU A 112 -41.00 -6.19 -20.95
N GLU A 113 -40.63 -7.33 -20.37
CA GLU A 113 -41.34 -8.61 -20.53
C GLU A 113 -42.76 -8.57 -19.96
N GLU A 114 -42.95 -7.97 -18.78
CA GLU A 114 -44.29 -7.79 -18.20
C GLU A 114 -45.12 -6.78 -19.01
N LEU A 115 -44.48 -5.71 -19.51
CA LEU A 115 -45.15 -4.75 -20.39
C LEU A 115 -45.70 -5.45 -21.63
N GLN A 116 -44.95 -6.40 -22.22
CA GLN A 116 -45.37 -7.16 -23.41
C GLN A 116 -46.58 -8.08 -23.18
N LYS A 117 -46.87 -8.46 -21.94
CA LYS A 117 -48.03 -9.31 -21.59
C LYS A 117 -49.33 -8.51 -21.49
N LEU A 118 -49.26 -7.18 -21.44
CA LEU A 118 -50.43 -6.32 -21.39
C LEU A 118 -51.12 -6.24 -22.77
N PRO A 119 -52.46 -6.08 -22.81
CA PRO A 119 -53.20 -5.85 -24.05
C PRO A 119 -52.65 -4.65 -24.83
N GLU A 120 -52.64 -4.74 -26.16
CA GLU A 120 -51.98 -3.75 -27.05
C GLU A 120 -52.38 -2.30 -26.76
N LYS A 121 -53.66 -2.04 -26.47
CA LYS A 121 -54.15 -0.69 -26.15
C LYS A 121 -53.52 -0.12 -24.88
N THR A 122 -53.32 -0.95 -23.86
CA THR A 122 -52.74 -0.54 -22.56
C THR A 122 -51.24 -0.32 -22.68
N GLN A 123 -50.53 -1.17 -23.44
CA GLN A 123 -49.12 -0.94 -23.79
C GLN A 123 -48.90 0.38 -24.51
N MET A 124 -49.78 0.71 -25.47
CA MET A 124 -49.64 1.90 -26.30
C MET A 124 -49.85 3.18 -25.50
N ILE A 125 -50.87 3.21 -24.63
CA ILE A 125 -51.10 4.34 -23.70
C ILE A 125 -49.90 4.51 -22.75
N PHE A 126 -49.37 3.41 -22.20
CA PHE A 126 -48.24 3.47 -21.30
C PHE A 126 -46.96 3.98 -21.99
N LYS A 127 -46.66 3.52 -23.21
CA LYS A 127 -45.52 4.01 -24.00
C LYS A 127 -45.65 5.50 -24.35
N LEU A 128 -46.84 5.95 -24.75
CA LEU A 128 -47.14 7.35 -25.05
C LEU A 128 -46.97 8.25 -23.81
N SER A 129 -47.44 7.80 -22.64
CA SER A 129 -47.32 8.56 -21.39
C SER A 129 -45.87 8.67 -20.90
N ASN A 130 -45.05 7.64 -21.09
CA ASN A 130 -43.71 7.57 -20.49
C ASN A 130 -42.58 8.08 -21.41
N TYR A 131 -42.72 7.98 -22.75
CA TYR A 131 -41.69 8.44 -23.70
C TYR A 131 -41.90 9.88 -24.21
N ASP A 132 -43.14 10.37 -24.30
CA ASP A 132 -43.43 11.71 -24.83
C ASP A 132 -43.64 12.78 -23.74
N GLY A 133 -43.56 12.42 -22.45
CA GLY A 133 -43.70 13.38 -21.34
C GLY A 133 -45.04 14.13 -21.33
N LEU A 134 -46.05 13.62 -22.03
CA LEU A 134 -47.39 14.20 -22.04
C LEU A 134 -48.10 13.74 -20.76
N SER A 135 -48.12 14.64 -19.78
CA SER A 135 -49.07 14.58 -18.68
C SER A 135 -50.47 14.47 -19.28
N VAL A 136 -51.17 13.38 -18.97
CA VAL A 136 -52.60 13.27 -19.24
C VAL A 136 -53.26 14.32 -18.34
N GLU A 137 -53.64 15.47 -18.92
CA GLU A 137 -54.63 16.36 -18.32
C GLU A 137 -55.98 15.63 -18.31
N GLU A 138 -56.67 15.76 -17.18
CA GLU A 138 -57.92 15.10 -16.79
C GLU A 138 -59.08 15.29 -17.77
#